data_AF-A0A1D1Y7Z1-F1
#
_entry.id   AF-A0A1D1Y7Z1-F1
#
_cell.length_a   1.000
_cell.length_b   1.000
_cell.length_c   1.000
_cell.angle_alpha   90.00
_cell.angle_beta   90.00
_cell.angle_gamma   90.00
#
_symmetry.space_group_name_H-M   'P 1'
#
loop_
_entity.id
_entity.type
_entity.pdbx_description
1 polymer ?
#
loop_
_entity_poly.entity_id
_entity_poly.type
_entity_poly.pdbx_seq_one_letter_code
_entity_poly.pdbx_strand_id
1 'polypeptide(L)'
;GWWKRNHTAHHIACNSLDHDPDLQHMPLFAVSSKLFRSLTSAYYQRKMDFDAVARLLVSYQHWTFYPFMPFARLNFFARSFIILLSPSKKVPRRGQELLGLAVFWVWYPLLVSRLPTWGERAGFVAASFAVAATQHVQFCLNHFSTIVYVGAPRGNDWFEKQTAGTMDIACPPWMDWFH
;
A
#
# COMPACT_ATOMS: atom_id res chain seq x y z
N GLY A 1 10.71 -6.92 6.68
CA GLY A 1 9.75 -7.67 7.51
C GLY A 1 8.35 -7.58 6.93
N TRP A 2 7.60 -6.50 7.21
CA TRP A 2 6.23 -6.33 6.72
C TRP A 2 6.19 -6.26 5.18
N TRP A 3 7.00 -5.37 4.59
CA TRP A 3 7.03 -5.17 3.14
C TRP A 3 7.24 -6.48 2.38
N LYS A 4 8.27 -7.26 2.75
CA LYS A 4 8.54 -8.57 2.13
C LYS A 4 7.33 -9.51 2.22
N ARG A 5 6.72 -9.64 3.40
CA ARG A 5 5.55 -10.51 3.58
C ARG A 5 4.37 -10.07 2.72
N ASN A 6 4.11 -8.76 2.70
CA ASN A 6 3.01 -8.17 1.96
C ASN A 6 3.21 -8.34 0.45
N HIS A 7 4.38 -7.94 -0.05
CA HIS A 7 4.75 -8.00 -1.45
C HIS A 7 4.84 -9.45 -1.97
N THR A 8 5.35 -10.39 -1.16
CA THR A 8 5.30 -11.82 -1.53
C THR A 8 3.87 -12.34 -1.60
N ALA A 9 2.97 -11.92 -0.70
CA ALA A 9 1.57 -12.30 -0.78
C ALA A 9 0.88 -11.73 -2.02
N HIS A 10 1.14 -10.46 -2.35
CA HIS A 10 0.71 -9.84 -3.60
C HIS A 10 1.18 -10.64 -4.81
N HIS A 11 2.48 -10.97 -4.94
CA HIS A 11 2.93 -11.75 -6.09
C HIS A 11 2.43 -13.20 -6.12
N ILE A 12 2.13 -13.82 -4.98
CA ILE A 12 1.52 -15.16 -4.95
C ILE A 12 0.07 -15.11 -5.43
N ALA A 13 -0.67 -14.07 -5.06
CA ALA A 13 -2.11 -13.96 -5.30
C ALA A 13 -2.49 -12.63 -5.96
N CYS A 14 -1.73 -12.21 -6.97
CA CYS A 14 -1.84 -10.88 -7.58
C CYS A 14 -3.28 -10.62 -8.02
N ASN A 15 -3.83 -9.48 -7.63
CA ASN A 15 -5.18 -9.05 -7.95
C ASN A 15 -6.34 -9.91 -7.38
N SER A 16 -6.07 -10.77 -6.40
CA SER A 16 -7.09 -11.47 -5.64
C SER A 16 -7.67 -10.58 -4.54
N LEU A 17 -8.96 -10.23 -4.62
CA LEU A 17 -9.60 -9.32 -3.66
C LEU A 17 -9.63 -9.87 -2.22
N ASP A 18 -9.54 -11.18 -2.00
CA ASP A 18 -9.55 -11.83 -0.69
C ASP A 18 -8.16 -12.31 -0.23
N HIS A 19 -7.18 -12.47 -1.12
CA HIS A 19 -5.83 -12.95 -0.77
C HIS A 19 -4.72 -11.90 -0.94
N ASP A 20 -4.92 -10.90 -1.78
CA ASP A 20 -3.94 -9.84 -2.03
C ASP A 20 -4.13 -8.68 -1.04
N PRO A 21 -3.20 -8.42 -0.12
CA PRO A 21 -3.32 -7.30 0.81
C PRO A 21 -3.28 -5.93 0.15
N ASP A 22 -2.74 -5.82 -1.08
CA ASP A 22 -2.58 -4.54 -1.78
C ASP A 22 -3.88 -4.04 -2.42
N LEU A 23 -4.95 -4.84 -2.41
CA LEU A 23 -6.29 -4.42 -2.84
C LEU A 23 -7.28 -4.23 -1.68
N GLN A 24 -6.82 -4.41 -0.43
CA GLN A 24 -7.68 -4.55 0.75
C GLN A 24 -7.73 -3.28 1.60
N HIS A 25 -8.25 -2.20 1.00
CA HIS A 25 -8.29 -0.87 1.59
C HIS A 25 -9.59 -0.50 2.30
N MET A 26 -10.53 -1.45 2.42
CA MET A 26 -11.78 -1.24 3.14
C MET A 26 -11.51 -0.84 4.61
N PRO A 27 -12.17 0.22 5.13
CA PRO A 27 -13.37 0.87 4.56
C PRO A 27 -13.12 2.12 3.70
N LEU A 28 -11.87 2.52 3.43
CA LEU A 28 -11.55 3.80 2.78
C LEU A 28 -11.73 3.76 1.27
N PHE A 29 -11.20 2.73 0.61
CA PHE A 29 -11.20 2.61 -0.84
C PHE A 29 -11.67 1.23 -1.28
N ALA A 30 -12.37 1.20 -2.41
CA ALA A 30 -12.80 -0.03 -3.07
C ALA A 30 -12.34 0.00 -4.52
N VAL A 31 -11.41 -0.90 -4.85
CA VAL A 31 -10.86 -1.09 -6.20
C VAL A 31 -11.84 -1.81 -7.15
N SER A 32 -12.88 -2.44 -6.60
CA SER A 32 -13.86 -3.19 -7.37
C SER A 32 -15.22 -3.22 -6.69
N SER A 33 -16.29 -3.18 -7.48
CA SER A 33 -17.67 -3.33 -7.00
C SER A 33 -17.93 -4.69 -6.34
N LYS A 34 -17.09 -5.70 -6.60
CA LYS A 34 -17.14 -6.99 -5.91
C LYS A 34 -16.99 -6.85 -4.38
N LEU A 35 -16.26 -5.83 -3.90
CA LEU A 35 -16.10 -5.54 -2.47
C LEU A 35 -17.39 -5.08 -1.80
N PHE A 36 -18.39 -4.62 -2.56
CA PHE A 36 -19.66 -4.13 -2.01
C PHE A 36 -20.56 -5.23 -1.45
N ARG A 37 -20.22 -6.50 -1.71
CA ARG A 37 -20.90 -7.67 -1.14
C ARG A 37 -20.31 -8.11 0.21
N SER A 38 -19.32 -7.36 0.72
CA SER A 38 -18.44 -7.75 1.82
C SER A 38 -17.64 -9.02 1.49
N LEU A 39 -16.33 -9.00 1.76
CA LEU A 39 -15.45 -10.15 1.53
C LEU A 39 -14.65 -10.46 2.80
N THR A 40 -14.21 -11.69 2.96
CA THR A 40 -13.31 -12.07 4.05
C THR A 40 -11.88 -12.13 3.53
N SER A 41 -10.99 -11.33 4.10
CA SER A 41 -9.57 -11.36 3.79
C SER A 41 -8.93 -12.62 4.37
N ALA A 42 -8.42 -13.50 3.51
CA ALA A 42 -7.60 -14.64 3.88
C ALA A 42 -6.22 -14.20 4.38
N TYR A 43 -5.68 -13.07 3.90
CA TYR A 43 -4.38 -12.58 4.35
C TYR A 43 -4.41 -11.98 5.76
N TYR A 44 -5.37 -11.07 6.02
CA TYR A 44 -5.53 -10.41 7.32
C TYR A 44 -6.41 -11.20 8.29
N GLN A 45 -7.09 -12.25 7.83
CA GLN A 45 -8.05 -13.04 8.62
C GLN A 45 -9.12 -12.14 9.26
N ARG A 46 -9.63 -11.19 8.47
CA ARG A 46 -10.66 -10.22 8.87
C ARG A 46 -11.73 -10.09 7.81
N LYS A 47 -12.95 -9.79 8.21
CA LYS A 47 -14.00 -9.39 7.28
C LYS A 47 -13.80 -7.94 6.85
N MET A 48 -13.99 -7.68 5.56
CA MET A 48 -14.01 -6.37 4.93
C MET A 48 -15.47 -6.03 4.66
N ASP A 49 -16.14 -5.51 5.69
CA ASP A 49 -17.55 -5.19 5.61
C ASP A 49 -17.80 -3.94 4.76
N PHE A 50 -18.80 -4.01 3.89
CA PHE A 50 -19.36 -2.87 3.19
C PHE A 50 -20.57 -2.31 3.96
N ASP A 51 -20.30 -1.82 5.16
CA ASP A 51 -21.28 -1.21 6.04
C ASP A 51 -21.60 0.25 5.63
N ALA A 52 -22.43 0.95 6.42
CA ALA A 52 -22.82 2.32 6.14
C ALA A 52 -21.62 3.30 6.12
N VAL A 53 -20.61 3.08 6.97
CA VAL A 53 -19.39 3.90 7.04
C VAL A 53 -18.55 3.67 5.79
N ALA A 54 -18.32 2.41 5.43
CA ALA A 54 -17.63 2.04 4.22
C ALA A 54 -18.33 2.61 2.97
N ARG A 55 -19.66 2.52 2.90
CA ARG A 55 -20.45 3.11 1.81
C ARG A 55 -20.24 4.62 1.69
N LEU A 56 -20.24 5.34 2.82
CA LEU A 56 -19.99 6.78 2.85
C LEU A 56 -18.58 7.10 2.33
N LEU A 57 -17.55 6.50 2.93
CA LEU A 57 -16.16 6.78 2.60
C LEU A 57 -15.83 6.42 1.15
N VAL A 58 -16.27 5.24 0.71
CA VAL A 58 -16.07 4.77 -0.67
C VAL A 58 -16.85 5.64 -1.65
N SER A 59 -18.02 6.18 -1.31
CA SER A 59 -18.74 7.09 -2.21
C SER A 59 -17.94 8.36 -2.52
N TYR A 60 -17.12 8.82 -1.57
CA TYR A 60 -16.22 9.97 -1.73
C TYR A 60 -14.80 9.60 -2.18
N GLN A 61 -14.51 8.32 -2.46
CA GLN A 61 -13.15 7.89 -2.80
C GLN A 61 -12.52 8.65 -3.97
N HIS A 62 -13.33 9.08 -4.94
CA HIS A 62 -12.88 9.85 -6.10
C HIS A 62 -12.30 11.22 -5.73
N TRP A 63 -12.75 11.82 -4.62
CA TRP A 63 -12.17 13.05 -4.06
C TRP A 63 -11.07 12.79 -3.05
N THR A 64 -11.20 11.71 -2.27
CA THR A 64 -10.29 11.44 -1.14
C THR A 64 -9.05 10.64 -1.52
N PHE A 65 -9.04 9.95 -2.66
CA PHE A 65 -7.94 9.10 -3.10
C PHE A 65 -6.61 9.85 -3.17
N TYR A 66 -6.51 10.89 -4.00
CA TYR A 66 -5.24 11.63 -4.19
C TYR A 66 -4.78 12.38 -2.93
N PRO A 67 -5.64 13.12 -2.20
CA PRO A 67 -5.24 13.79 -0.97
C PRO A 67 -4.76 12.81 0.12
N PHE A 68 -5.19 11.56 0.09
CA PHE A 68 -4.79 10.55 1.06
C PHE A 68 -3.41 9.94 0.77
N MET A 69 -2.95 9.92 -0.49
CA MET A 69 -1.71 9.23 -0.89
C MET A 69 -0.44 9.67 -0.13
N PRO A 70 -0.23 10.96 0.18
CA PRO A 70 0.90 11.38 1.02
C PRO A 70 0.88 10.71 2.40
N PHE A 71 -0.30 10.53 3.00
CA PHE A 71 -0.44 9.94 4.33
C PHE A 71 -0.36 8.42 4.34
N ALA A 72 -0.54 7.76 3.19
CA ALA A 72 -0.49 6.30 3.09
C ALA A 72 0.85 5.72 3.59
N ARG A 73 1.95 6.49 3.48
CA ARG A 73 3.26 6.12 4.02
C ARG A 73 3.26 5.88 5.54
N LEU A 74 2.38 6.56 6.29
CA LEU A 74 2.22 6.33 7.74
C LEU A 74 1.77 4.90 8.04
N ASN A 75 0.90 4.33 7.19
CA ASN A 75 0.48 2.94 7.33
C ASN A 75 1.67 1.98 7.13
N PHE A 76 2.60 2.27 6.21
CA PHE A 76 3.78 1.43 6.02
C PHE A 76 4.69 1.41 7.25
N PHE A 77 4.88 2.58 7.88
CA PHE A 77 5.62 2.66 9.14
C PHE A 77 4.92 1.87 10.25
N ALA A 78 3.63 2.12 10.48
CA ALA A 78 2.86 1.43 11.50
C ALA A 78 2.91 -0.10 11.32
N ARG A 79 2.70 -0.59 10.09
CA ARG A 79 2.73 -2.03 9.77
C ARG A 79 4.10 -2.65 9.98
N SER A 80 5.18 -1.91 9.72
CA SER A 80 6.54 -2.36 9.96
C SER A 80 6.82 -2.60 11.44
N PHE A 81 6.34 -1.73 12.32
CA PHE A 81 6.41 -1.95 13.76
C PHE A 81 5.49 -3.08 14.23
N ILE A 82 4.22 -3.08 13.81
CA ILE A 82 3.23 -4.10 14.22
C ILE A 82 3.76 -5.52 13.94
N ILE A 83 4.34 -5.77 12.76
CA ILE A 83 4.82 -7.13 12.45
C ILE A 83 6.09 -7.51 13.22
N LEU A 84 7.00 -6.56 13.43
CA LEU A 84 8.29 -6.85 14.08
C LEU A 84 8.12 -7.02 15.58
N LEU A 85 7.22 -6.24 16.19
CA LEU A 85 6.88 -6.32 17.61
C LEU A 85 5.87 -7.42 17.93
N SER A 86 5.16 -7.97 16.93
CA SER A 86 4.22 -9.06 17.18
C SER A 86 4.96 -10.38 17.50
N PRO A 87 4.79 -10.95 18.71
CA PRO A 87 5.45 -12.20 19.08
C PRO A 87 4.93 -13.39 18.26
N SER A 88 3.66 -13.33 17.83
CA SER A 88 2.99 -14.40 17.07
C SER A 88 3.49 -14.55 15.62
N LYS A 89 4.11 -13.51 15.04
CA LYS A 89 4.54 -13.52 13.65
C LYS A 89 5.98 -13.97 13.55
N LYS A 90 6.26 -14.99 12.73
CA LYS A 90 7.63 -15.38 12.39
C LYS A 90 8.18 -14.40 11.35
N VAL A 91 9.26 -13.69 11.68
CA VAL A 91 9.96 -12.79 10.75
C VAL A 91 11.42 -13.22 10.66
N PRO A 92 11.88 -13.71 9.48
CA PRO A 92 13.29 -14.03 9.27
C PRO A 92 14.17 -12.81 9.53
N ARG A 93 15.30 -13.00 10.21
CA ARG A 93 16.27 -11.93 10.51
C ARG A 93 15.67 -10.71 11.23
N ARG A 94 14.70 -10.94 12.13
CA ARG A 94 14.01 -9.90 12.92
C ARG A 94 14.96 -8.88 13.56
N GLY A 95 16.11 -9.30 14.10
CA GLY A 95 17.10 -8.39 14.68
C GLY A 95 17.67 -7.38 13.67
N GLN A 96 17.99 -7.82 12.45
CA GLN A 96 18.49 -6.93 11.39
C GLN A 96 17.41 -5.94 10.93
N GLU A 97 16.16 -6.41 10.84
CA GLU A 97 15.01 -5.57 10.50
C GLU A 97 14.74 -4.51 11.57
N LEU A 98 14.84 -4.88 12.86
CA LEU A 98 14.73 -3.93 13.98
C LEU A 98 15.87 -2.92 13.98
N LEU A 99 17.10 -3.37 13.71
CA LEU A 99 18.25 -2.46 13.57
C LEU A 99 18.03 -1.47 12.42
N GLY A 100 17.56 -1.93 11.26
CA GLY A 100 17.25 -1.06 10.13
C GLY A 100 16.19 0.00 10.46
N LEU A 101 15.12 -0.39 11.16
CA LEU A 101 14.13 0.57 11.67
C LEU A 101 14.74 1.55 12.67
N ALA A 102 15.56 1.06 13.62
CA ALA A 102 16.20 1.92 14.61
C ALA A 102 17.14 2.94 13.94
N VAL A 103 17.95 2.51 12.98
CA VAL A 103 18.82 3.39 12.19
C VAL A 103 17.99 4.47 11.50
N PHE A 104 16.92 4.10 10.80
CA PHE A 104 16.05 5.08 10.13
C PHE A 104 15.42 6.07 11.12
N TRP A 105 14.84 5.58 12.21
CA TRP A 105 14.13 6.42 13.19
C TRP A 105 15.02 7.24 14.10
N VAL A 106 16.32 6.96 14.16
CA VAL A 106 17.33 7.83 14.77
C VAL A 106 17.85 8.84 13.75
N TRP A 107 18.25 8.37 12.57
CA TRP A 107 18.87 9.20 11.55
C TRP A 107 17.91 10.23 10.96
N TYR A 108 16.68 9.85 10.61
CA TYR A 108 15.76 10.73 9.90
C TYR A 108 15.35 11.96 10.75
N PRO A 109 14.94 11.82 12.03
CA PRO A 109 14.70 12.98 12.88
C PRO A 109 15.96 13.81 13.15
N LEU A 110 17.14 13.16 13.26
CA LEU A 110 18.41 13.87 13.42
C LEU A 110 18.77 14.71 12.18
N LEU A 111 18.49 14.20 10.98
CA LEU A 111 18.64 14.94 9.73
C LEU A 111 17.71 16.15 9.73
N VAL A 112 16.42 15.95 10.04
CA VAL A 112 15.43 17.04 10.10
C VAL A 112 15.80 18.08 11.16
N SER A 113 16.34 17.68 12.31
CA SER A 113 16.72 18.61 13.38
C SER A 113 17.88 19.54 13.01
N ARG A 114 18.65 19.23 11.95
CA ARG A 114 19.69 20.13 11.41
C ARG A 114 19.12 21.33 10.65
N LEU A 115 17.83 21.33 10.32
CA LEU A 115 17.18 22.48 9.70
C LEU A 115 16.91 23.58 10.76
N PRO A 116 17.16 24.87 10.42
CA PRO A 116 17.17 25.98 11.37
C PRO A 116 15.77 26.33 11.91
N THR A 117 14.71 26.23 11.10
CA THR A 117 13.35 26.64 11.50
C THR A 117 12.36 25.47 11.55
N TRP A 118 11.35 25.57 12.41
CA TRP A 118 10.26 24.59 12.45
C TRP A 118 9.46 24.52 11.14
N GLY A 119 9.34 25.65 10.42
CA GLY A 119 8.72 25.71 9.10
C GLY A 119 9.47 24.87 8.07
N GLU A 120 10.80 25.01 8.00
CA GLU A 120 11.63 24.21 7.11
C GLU A 120 11.60 22.72 7.47
N ARG A 121 11.59 22.38 8.77
CA ARG A 121 11.44 21.00 9.24
C ARG A 121 10.13 20.38 8.76
N ALA A 122 9.02 21.09 8.96
CA ALA A 122 7.71 20.64 8.52
C ALA A 122 7.65 20.54 6.99
N GLY A 123 8.18 21.53 6.27
CA GLY A 123 8.26 21.55 4.82
C GLY A 123 9.07 20.38 4.26
N PHE A 124 10.22 20.05 4.85
CA PHE A 124 11.04 18.92 4.44
C PHE A 124 10.30 17.59 4.60
N VAL A 125 9.64 17.38 5.74
CA VAL A 125 8.85 16.16 5.98
C VAL A 125 7.68 16.08 4.99
N ALA A 126 6.95 17.18 4.79
CA ALA A 126 5.85 17.25 3.84
C ALA A 126 6.31 16.95 2.40
N ALA A 127 7.43 17.52 1.96
CA ALA A 127 8.01 17.25 0.65
C ALA A 127 8.42 15.77 0.50
N SER A 128 9.04 15.18 1.54
CA SER A 128 9.39 13.75 1.53
C SER A 128 8.16 12.84 1.40
N PHE A 129 7.03 13.24 1.99
CA PHE A 129 5.77 12.50 1.87
C PHE A 129 5.12 12.70 0.49
N ALA A 130 5.14 13.92 -0.05
CA ALA A 130 4.59 14.23 -1.37
C ALA A 130 5.33 13.50 -2.51
N VAL A 131 6.67 13.44 -2.46
CA VAL A 131 7.47 12.70 -3.45
C VAL A 131 7.13 11.20 -3.40
N ALA A 132 7.06 10.62 -2.20
CA ALA A 132 6.66 9.21 -2.05
C ALA A 132 5.20 8.97 -2.51
N ALA A 133 4.31 9.94 -2.31
CA ALA A 133 2.92 9.88 -2.79
C ALA A 133 2.84 9.78 -4.31
N THR A 134 3.71 10.50 -5.01
CA THR A 134 3.75 10.50 -6.48
C THR A 134 3.99 9.10 -7.02
N GLN A 135 5.01 8.42 -6.50
CA GLN A 135 5.30 7.04 -6.84
C GLN A 135 4.16 6.09 -6.46
N HIS A 136 3.52 6.31 -5.30
CA HIS A 136 2.39 5.49 -4.87
C HIS A 136 1.20 5.61 -5.84
N VAL A 137 0.86 6.83 -6.27
CA VAL A 137 -0.18 7.08 -7.26
C VAL A 137 0.09 6.30 -8.54
N GLN A 138 1.33 6.31 -9.03
CA GLN A 138 1.72 5.60 -10.25
C GLN A 138 1.50 4.09 -10.13
N PHE A 139 1.94 3.49 -9.02
CA PHE A 139 1.70 2.07 -8.76
C PHE A 139 0.21 1.74 -8.71
N CYS A 140 -0.59 2.58 -8.04
CA CYS A 140 -2.03 2.36 -8.00
C CYS A 140 -2.69 2.48 -9.38
N LEU A 141 -2.30 3.46 -10.20
CA LEU A 141 -2.87 3.62 -11.55
C LEU A 141 -2.52 2.44 -12.46
N ASN A 142 -1.30 1.92 -12.36
CA ASN A 142 -0.84 0.75 -13.11
C ASN A 142 -1.55 -0.56 -12.69
N HIS A 143 -2.04 -0.67 -11.47
CA HIS A 143 -2.62 -1.93 -10.94
C HIS A 143 -4.13 -1.89 -10.69
N PHE A 144 -4.67 -0.84 -10.07
CA PHE A 144 -6.02 -0.87 -9.50
C PHE A 144 -7.14 -0.95 -10.54
N SER A 145 -6.86 -0.54 -11.77
CA SER A 145 -7.84 -0.57 -12.87
C SER A 145 -7.76 -1.84 -13.72
N THR A 146 -6.93 -2.80 -13.32
CA THR A 146 -6.72 -4.06 -14.04
C THR A 146 -7.70 -5.15 -13.59
N ILE A 147 -7.61 -6.33 -14.21
CA ILE A 147 -8.54 -7.44 -13.95
C ILE A 147 -8.31 -7.98 -12.53
N VAL A 148 -9.40 -8.01 -11.74
CA VAL A 148 -9.41 -8.56 -10.38
C VAL A 148 -10.33 -9.77 -10.24
N TYR A 149 -9.98 -10.67 -9.33
CA TYR A 149 -10.76 -11.88 -9.05
C TYR A 149 -10.96 -12.11 -7.55
N VAL A 150 -11.76 -13.13 -7.21
CA VAL A 150 -12.00 -13.58 -5.84
C VAL A 150 -11.64 -15.06 -5.77
N GLY A 151 -10.91 -15.45 -4.73
CA GLY A 151 -10.50 -16.83 -4.47
C GLY A 151 -8.99 -16.99 -4.43
N ALA A 152 -8.56 -18.19 -4.06
CA ALA A 152 -7.16 -18.55 -3.96
C ALA A 152 -6.46 -18.52 -5.34
N PRO A 153 -5.15 -18.19 -5.38
CA PRO A 153 -4.37 -18.31 -6.60
C PRO A 153 -4.32 -19.76 -7.10
N ARG A 154 -4.20 -19.91 -8.41
CA ARG A 154 -3.99 -21.21 -9.07
C ARG A 154 -2.54 -21.27 -9.54
N GLY A 155 -1.95 -22.46 -9.54
CA GLY A 155 -0.52 -22.62 -9.88
C GLY A 155 -0.23 -22.55 -11.39
N ASN A 156 -1.24 -22.73 -12.23
CA ASN A 156 -1.10 -22.85 -13.68
C ASN A 156 -1.26 -21.52 -14.44
N ASP A 157 -1.66 -20.43 -13.76
CA ASP A 157 -1.93 -19.12 -14.37
C ASP A 157 -1.06 -17.99 -13.77
N TRP A 158 0.00 -18.36 -13.03
CA TRP A 158 0.79 -17.38 -12.26
C TRP A 158 1.42 -16.31 -13.16
N PHE A 159 2.09 -16.70 -14.24
CA PHE A 159 2.73 -15.76 -15.17
C PHE A 159 1.72 -14.82 -15.83
N GLU A 160 0.60 -15.37 -16.31
CA GLU A 160 -0.48 -14.61 -16.94
C GLU A 160 -1.08 -13.58 -15.99
N LYS A 161 -1.23 -13.92 -14.71
CA LYS A 161 -1.72 -12.98 -13.69
C LYS A 161 -0.75 -11.84 -13.40
N GLN A 162 0.56 -12.11 -13.40
CA GLN A 162 1.54 -11.03 -13.20
C GLN A 162 1.48 -10.02 -14.34
N THR A 163 1.32 -10.48 -15.59
CA THR A 163 1.29 -9.60 -16.77
C THR A 163 -0.06 -8.93 -16.97
N ALA A 164 -1.18 -9.63 -16.74
CA ALA A 164 -2.52 -9.07 -16.84
C ALA A 164 -2.88 -8.11 -15.70
N GLY A 165 -2.12 -8.16 -14.60
CA GLY A 165 -2.31 -7.33 -13.42
C GLY A 165 -1.66 -5.95 -13.49
N THR A 166 -0.97 -5.63 -14.57
CA THR A 166 -0.34 -4.33 -14.83
C THR A 166 -0.90 -3.70 -16.10
N MET A 167 -0.99 -2.37 -16.14
CA MET A 167 -1.37 -1.63 -17.35
C MET A 167 -0.51 -0.39 -17.57
N ASP A 168 -0.21 -0.12 -18.83
CA ASP A 168 0.55 1.08 -19.20
C ASP A 168 -0.30 2.35 -19.02
N ILE A 169 0.36 3.42 -18.59
CA ILE A 169 -0.26 4.74 -18.47
C ILE A 169 -0.02 5.48 -19.78
N ALA A 170 -1.09 5.68 -20.55
CA ALA A 170 -1.00 6.47 -21.77
C ALA A 170 -0.68 7.94 -21.43
N CYS A 171 0.47 8.44 -21.90
CA CYS A 171 0.87 9.83 -21.74
C CYS A 171 1.56 10.36 -23.01
N PRO A 172 1.66 11.69 -23.18
CA PRO A 172 2.45 12.28 -24.26
C PRO A 172 3.94 11.96 -24.10
N PRO A 173 4.72 11.82 -25.21
CA PRO A 173 6.13 11.38 -25.15
C PRO A 173 7.06 12.18 -24.23
N TRP A 174 6.76 13.46 -23.97
CA TRP A 174 7.56 14.30 -23.08
C TRP A 174 7.34 13.99 -21.58
N MET A 175 6.37 13.13 -21.26
CA MET A 175 6.07 12.64 -19.90
C MET A 175 6.52 11.19 -19.67
N ASP A 176 7.13 10.51 -20.67
CA ASP A 176 7.60 9.12 -20.55
C ASP A 176 8.67 8.92 -19.46
N TRP A 177 9.37 9.99 -19.06
CA TRP A 177 10.33 9.92 -17.93
C TRP A 177 9.62 9.94 -16.57
N PHE A 178 8.38 10.42 -16.53
CA PHE A 178 7.59 10.56 -15.31
C PHE A 178 6.67 9.35 -15.11
N HIS A 179 5.92 8.92 -16.12
CA HIS A 179 5.00 7.78 -16.07
C HIS A 179 5.63 6.49 -16.57
#